data_AF-A0A9D6FXD2-F1
#
_entry.id   AF-A0A9D6FXD2-F1
#
_cell.length_a   1.000
_cell.length_b   1.000
_cell.length_c   1.000
_cell.angle_alpha   90.00
_cell.angle_beta   90.00
_cell.angle_gamma   90.00
#
_symmetry.space_group_name_H-M   'P 1'
#
loop_
_entity.id
_entity.type
_entity.pdbx_description
1 polymer ?
#
loop_
_entity_poly.entity_id
_entity_poly.type
_entity_poly.pdbx_seq_one_letter_code
_entity_poly.pdbx_strand_id
1 'polypeptide(L)'
;MRQSHRLLIAFGIALAALALGAATLVFIRGNVKVALLPESDPAGVVQRYMIAIQNGDNAGALKYVAPVPTTPKDGGPPKPIPPVVPPRRPASVPWRATLGATRVTGSEAQVDVTVYVFRSGNPFGDAVQTINETFFLVKQETGWLIQSPGPLWWLY
;
A
#
# COMPACT_ATOMS: atom_id res chain seq x y z
N MET A 1 29.30 -31.90 -37.30
CA MET A 1 29.49 -30.97 -36.15
C MET A 1 28.98 -29.53 -36.38
N ARG A 2 28.81 -29.00 -37.61
CA ARG A 2 28.36 -27.60 -37.84
C ARG A 2 26.86 -27.32 -37.60
N GLN A 3 25.97 -28.30 -37.72
CA GLN A 3 24.52 -28.10 -37.52
C GLN A 3 24.14 -27.91 -36.05
N SER A 4 24.74 -28.68 -35.14
CA SER A 4 24.49 -28.58 -33.70
C SER A 4 24.80 -27.19 -33.13
N HIS A 5 25.85 -26.55 -33.66
CA HIS A 5 26.24 -25.21 -33.23
C HIS A 5 25.24 -24.12 -33.66
N ARG A 6 24.66 -24.23 -34.86
CA ARG A 6 23.64 -23.28 -35.36
C ARG A 6 22.32 -23.40 -34.59
N LEU A 7 21.92 -24.62 -34.23
CA LEU A 7 20.73 -24.89 -33.41
C LEU A 7 20.90 -24.34 -31.99
N LEU A 8 22.07 -24.56 -31.37
CA LEU A 8 22.38 -23.99 -30.05
C LEU A 8 22.35 -22.46 -30.04
N ILE A 9 22.90 -21.81 -31.08
CA ILE A 9 22.86 -20.36 -31.22
C ILE A 9 21.42 -19.87 -31.36
N ALA A 10 20.62 -20.50 -32.23
CA ALA A 10 19.22 -20.12 -32.43
C ALA A 10 18.40 -20.25 -31.13
N PHE A 11 18.61 -21.33 -30.38
CA PHE A 11 17.96 -21.54 -29.09
C PHE A 11 18.40 -20.51 -28.04
N GLY A 12 19.69 -20.18 -28.00
CA GLY A 12 20.23 -19.14 -27.11
C GLY A 12 19.64 -17.76 -27.40
N ILE A 13 19.50 -17.39 -28.68
CA ILE A 13 18.86 -16.12 -29.10
C ILE A 13 17.39 -16.10 -28.67
N ALA A 14 16.67 -17.21 -28.86
CA ALA A 14 15.27 -17.31 -28.47
C ALA A 14 15.09 -17.13 -26.95
N LEU A 15 15.95 -17.76 -26.14
CA LEU A 15 15.95 -17.60 -24.68
C LEU A 15 16.28 -16.15 -24.26
N ALA A 16 17.28 -15.54 -24.88
CA ALA A 16 17.65 -14.15 -24.59
C ALA A 16 16.51 -13.19 -24.94
N ALA A 17 15.85 -13.38 -26.08
CA ALA A 17 14.69 -12.59 -26.49
C ALA A 17 13.52 -12.76 -25.52
N LEU A 18 13.25 -13.99 -25.06
CA LEU A 18 12.20 -14.27 -24.08
C LEU A 18 12.50 -13.58 -22.73
N ALA A 19 13.74 -13.67 -22.25
CA ALA A 19 14.17 -13.06 -21.00
C ALA A 19 14.08 -11.52 -21.07
N LEU A 20 14.51 -10.92 -22.17
CA LEU A 20 14.38 -9.48 -22.43
C LEU A 20 12.91 -9.06 -22.49
N GLY A 21 12.06 -9.84 -23.16
CA GLY A 21 10.63 -9.60 -23.21
C GLY A 21 9.99 -9.60 -21.82
N ALA A 22 10.30 -10.60 -21.00
CA ALA A 22 9.83 -10.70 -19.62
C ALA A 22 10.32 -9.53 -18.75
N ALA A 23 11.60 -9.19 -18.82
CA ALA A 23 12.16 -8.06 -18.08
C ALA A 23 11.49 -6.74 -18.47
N THR A 24 11.30 -6.50 -19.77
CA THR A 24 10.62 -5.30 -20.29
C THR A 24 9.19 -5.22 -19.78
N LEU A 25 8.46 -6.34 -19.76
CA LEU A 25 7.10 -6.39 -19.24
C LEU A 25 7.02 -6.05 -17.74
N VAL A 26 8.01 -6.50 -16.96
CA VAL A 26 8.13 -6.16 -15.53
C VAL A 26 8.38 -4.66 -15.35
N PHE A 27 9.27 -4.05 -16.13
CA PHE A 27 9.51 -2.61 -16.06
C PHE A 27 8.29 -1.78 -16.50
N ILE A 28 7.54 -2.23 -17.51
CA ILE A 28 6.29 -1.59 -17.92
C ILE A 28 5.25 -1.70 -16.79
N ARG A 29 5.10 -2.88 -16.17
CA ARG A 29 4.20 -3.06 -15.00
C ARG A 29 4.63 -2.25 -13.79
N GLY A 30 5.93 -2.09 -13.55
CA GLY A 30 6.44 -1.25 -12.46
C GLY A 30 6.05 0.23 -12.59
N ASN A 31 5.75 0.69 -13.82
CA ASN A 31 5.26 2.03 -14.10
C ASN A 31 3.73 2.12 -14.17
N VAL A 32 3.00 1.02 -13.91
CA VAL A 32 1.54 1.07 -13.75
C VAL A 32 1.27 1.83 -12.46
N LYS A 33 1.08 3.14 -12.58
CA LYS A 33 0.51 3.97 -11.53
C LYS A 33 -0.82 3.30 -11.18
N VAL A 34 -0.91 2.69 -10.01
CA VAL A 34 -2.16 2.17 -9.47
C VAL A 34 -3.18 3.29 -9.66
N ALA A 35 -4.25 3.01 -10.43
CA ALA A 35 -5.25 4.02 -10.72
C ALA A 35 -5.73 4.57 -9.37
N LEU A 36 -5.38 5.83 -9.11
CA LEU A 36 -5.72 6.46 -7.85
C LEU A 36 -7.21 6.75 -7.88
N LEU A 37 -7.90 6.32 -6.83
CA LEU A 37 -9.27 6.74 -6.62
C LEU A 37 -9.30 8.27 -6.46
N PRO A 38 -10.43 8.92 -6.83
CA PRO A 38 -10.59 10.36 -6.69
C PRO A 38 -10.32 10.82 -5.25
N GLU A 39 -9.69 11.99 -5.07
CA GLU A 39 -9.46 12.55 -3.73
C GLU A 39 -10.77 12.97 -3.04
N SER A 40 -11.83 13.18 -3.81
CA SER A 40 -13.18 13.41 -3.30
C SER A 40 -13.82 12.16 -2.69
N ASP A 41 -13.27 10.97 -2.96
CA ASP A 41 -13.72 9.70 -2.40
C ASP A 41 -12.91 9.39 -1.13
N PRO A 42 -13.56 9.10 0.01
CA PRO A 42 -12.86 8.71 1.23
C PRO A 42 -11.95 7.48 1.03
N ALA A 43 -12.31 6.54 0.15
CA ALA A 43 -11.45 5.42 -0.20
C ALA A 43 -10.16 5.86 -0.89
N GLY A 44 -10.21 6.91 -1.71
CA GLY A 44 -9.04 7.50 -2.37
C GLY A 44 -8.09 8.20 -1.41
N VAL A 45 -8.62 8.84 -0.36
CA VAL A 45 -7.80 9.40 0.72
C VAL A 45 -7.07 8.29 1.48
N VAL A 46 -7.75 7.21 1.85
CA VAL A 46 -7.12 6.06 2.51
C VAL A 46 -6.09 5.39 1.60
N GLN A 47 -6.37 5.25 0.30
CA GLN A 47 -5.41 4.71 -0.67
C GLN A 47 -4.10 5.50 -0.66
N ARG A 48 -4.19 6.83 -0.70
CA ARG A 48 -3.01 7.72 -0.75
C ARG A 48 -2.25 7.74 0.57
N TYR A 49 -2.96 7.69 1.69
CA TYR A 49 -2.36 7.49 3.00
C TYR A 49 -1.54 6.18 3.03
N MET A 50 -2.12 5.06 2.61
CA MET A 50 -1.44 3.76 2.59
C MET A 50 -0.24 3.73 1.63
N ILE A 51 -0.33 4.40 0.47
CA ILE A 51 0.81 4.54 -0.47
C ILE A 51 1.94 5.36 0.15
N ALA A 52 1.62 6.47 0.82
CA ALA A 52 2.63 7.28 1.50
C ALA A 52 3.36 6.48 2.58
N ILE A 53 2.59 5.70 3.34
CA ILE A 53 3.09 4.73 4.32
C ILE A 53 3.99 3.66 3.67
N GLN A 54 3.56 3.06 2.56
CA GLN A 54 4.34 2.06 1.83
C GLN A 54 5.67 2.62 1.28
N ASN A 55 5.69 3.91 0.93
CA ASN A 55 6.88 4.61 0.46
C ASN A 55 7.77 5.13 1.60
N GLY A 56 7.38 4.94 2.87
CA GLY A 56 8.06 5.50 4.03
C GLY A 56 7.92 7.03 4.18
N ASP A 57 7.01 7.65 3.42
CA ASP A 57 6.71 9.08 3.47
C ASP A 57 5.69 9.39 4.58
N ASN A 58 6.14 9.29 5.84
CA ASN A 58 5.31 9.58 7.00
C ASN A 58 4.81 11.04 7.03
N ALA A 59 5.64 11.97 6.56
CA ALA A 59 5.27 13.38 6.46
C ALA A 59 4.15 13.60 5.44
N GLY A 60 4.20 12.92 4.29
CA GLY A 60 3.13 12.90 3.30
C GLY A 60 1.87 12.23 3.82
N ALA A 61 2.00 11.13 4.58
CA ALA A 61 0.86 10.43 5.16
C ALA A 61 0.08 11.27 6.17
N LEU A 62 0.77 12.07 6.99
CA LEU A 62 0.14 12.97 7.95
C LEU A 62 -0.78 14.02 7.31
N LYS A 63 -0.58 14.36 6.04
CA LYS A 63 -1.47 15.28 5.30
C LYS A 63 -2.89 14.75 5.15
N TYR A 64 -3.07 13.44 5.25
CA TYR A 64 -4.37 12.77 5.15
C TYR A 64 -4.99 12.50 6.52
N VAL A 65 -4.32 12.86 7.62
CA VAL A 65 -4.77 12.63 8.99
C VAL A 65 -5.29 13.93 9.59
N ALA A 66 -6.40 13.86 10.32
CA ALA A 66 -6.96 15.01 11.01
C ALA A 66 -6.02 15.45 12.16
N PRO A 67 -5.78 16.76 12.32
CA PRO A 67 -4.79 17.27 13.29
C PRO A 67 -5.19 17.14 14.77
N VAL A 68 -6.45 16.79 15.07
CA VAL A 68 -6.95 16.63 16.44
C VAL A 68 -7.32 15.17 16.66
N PRO A 69 -6.90 14.53 17.78
CA PRO A 69 -7.43 13.23 18.17
C PRO A 69 -8.91 13.39 18.50
N THR A 70 -9.76 13.19 17.50
CA THR A 70 -11.20 13.04 17.72
C THR A 70 -11.42 11.76 18.51
N THR A 71 -12.31 11.81 19.49
CA THR A 71 -12.76 10.63 20.25
C THR A 71 -13.01 9.49 19.27
N PRO A 72 -12.33 8.34 19.40
CA PRO A 72 -12.49 7.25 18.47
C PRO A 72 -13.95 6.83 18.38
N LYS A 73 -14.48 6.84 17.16
CA LYS A 73 -15.88 6.47 16.86
C LYS A 73 -16.18 5.01 17.18
N ASP A 74 -15.14 4.18 17.28
CA ASP A 74 -15.20 2.79 17.72
C ASP A 74 -15.29 2.64 19.25
N GLY A 75 -15.33 3.75 20.01
CA GLY A 75 -15.37 3.75 21.47
C GLY A 75 -14.06 3.33 22.13
N GLY A 76 -12.99 3.15 21.36
CA GLY A 76 -11.66 2.80 21.85
C GLY A 76 -10.89 3.98 22.43
N PRO A 77 -9.74 3.73 23.09
CA PRO A 77 -8.83 4.80 23.50
C PRO A 77 -8.28 5.53 22.25
N PRO A 78 -7.98 6.84 22.34
CA PRO A 78 -7.35 7.60 21.25
C PRO A 78 -6.16 6.85 20.68
N LYS A 79 -6.20 6.53 19.38
CA LYS A 79 -5.10 5.85 18.72
C LYS A 79 -3.94 6.85 18.52
N PRO A 80 -2.69 6.50 18.85
CA PRO A 80 -1.57 7.40 18.67
C PRO A 80 -1.41 7.76 17.18
N ILE A 81 -1.22 9.05 16.90
CA ILE A 81 -0.80 9.51 15.57
C ILE A 81 0.60 8.92 15.32
N PRO A 82 0.87 8.31 14.15
CA PRO A 82 2.18 7.75 13.86
C PRO A 82 3.27 8.83 13.98
N PRO A 83 4.43 8.51 14.61
CA PRO A 83 5.51 9.47 14.77
C PRO A 83 6.05 9.93 13.41
N VAL A 84 6.32 11.24 13.26
CA VAL A 84 6.91 11.85 12.05
C VAL A 84 8.27 11.23 11.70
N VAL A 85 9.01 10.79 12.73
CA VAL A 85 10.33 10.17 12.60
C VAL A 85 10.19 8.69 12.95
N PRO A 86 10.34 7.77 11.99
CA PRO A 86 10.29 6.35 12.31
C PRO A 86 11.50 5.99 13.20
N PRO A 87 11.34 5.07 14.17
CA PRO A 87 12.48 4.55 14.91
C PRO A 87 13.48 3.91 13.93
N ARG A 88 14.78 4.15 14.16
CA ARG A 88 15.89 3.64 13.33
C ARG A 88 15.95 2.10 13.41
N ARG A 89 15.25 1.36 12.52
CA ARG A 89 15.00 -0.09 12.63
C ARG A 89 14.85 -0.79 11.24
N PRO A 90 14.87 -2.14 11.18
CA PRO A 90 15.47 -2.95 10.11
C PRO A 90 14.59 -3.02 8.84
N ALA A 91 15.09 -3.68 7.79
CA ALA A 91 14.45 -3.80 6.48
C ALA A 91 12.91 -3.94 6.56
N SER A 92 12.21 -3.03 5.87
CA SER A 92 10.75 -2.98 5.76
C SER A 92 10.16 -4.37 5.58
N VAL A 93 9.26 -4.79 6.47
CA VAL A 93 8.56 -6.06 6.32
C VAL A 93 7.72 -5.99 5.04
N PRO A 94 7.79 -6.94 4.10
CA PRO A 94 6.95 -6.89 2.91
C PRO A 94 5.47 -7.01 3.33
N TRP A 95 4.66 -6.05 2.91
CA TRP A 95 3.22 -6.05 3.17
C TRP A 95 2.44 -5.50 1.97
N ARG A 96 1.14 -5.80 1.93
CA ARG A 96 0.18 -5.31 0.93
C ARG A 96 -1.12 -4.93 1.62
N ALA A 97 -1.74 -3.82 1.22
CA ALA A 97 -3.09 -3.48 1.64
C ALA A 97 -4.10 -3.58 0.49
N THR A 98 -5.33 -3.94 0.83
CA THR A 98 -6.48 -3.93 -0.06
C THR A 98 -7.61 -3.14 0.58
N LEU A 99 -8.22 -2.25 -0.20
CA LEU A 99 -9.41 -1.51 0.22
C LEU A 99 -10.64 -2.43 0.08
N GLY A 100 -11.45 -2.46 1.13
CA GLY A 100 -12.72 -3.16 1.20
C GLY A 100 -13.90 -2.22 1.01
N ALA A 101 -14.97 -2.47 1.77
CA ALA A 101 -16.19 -1.68 1.67
C ALA A 101 -15.99 -0.24 2.16
N THR A 102 -16.66 0.70 1.50
CA THR A 102 -16.71 2.11 1.90
C THR A 102 -18.15 2.48 2.23
N ARG A 103 -18.37 3.07 3.41
CA ARG A 103 -19.68 3.52 3.89
C ARG A 103 -19.59 5.01 4.19
N VAL A 104 -20.45 5.81 3.56
CA VAL A 104 -20.46 7.28 3.73
C VAL A 104 -21.79 7.70 4.35
N THR A 105 -21.71 8.46 5.44
CA THR A 105 -22.86 8.96 6.19
C THR A 105 -22.67 10.46 6.45
N GLY A 106 -23.23 11.30 5.59
CA GLY A 106 -23.13 12.76 5.71
C GLY A 106 -21.68 13.25 5.60
N SER A 107 -21.15 13.82 6.69
CA SER A 107 -19.77 14.29 6.81
C SER A 107 -18.81 13.24 7.38
N GLU A 108 -19.22 11.98 7.49
CA GLU A 108 -18.42 10.88 8.03
C GLU A 108 -18.32 9.74 7.04
N ALA A 109 -17.20 9.02 7.05
CA ALA A 109 -17.01 7.84 6.24
C ALA A 109 -16.23 6.76 6.97
N GLN A 110 -16.48 5.52 6.60
CA GLN A 110 -15.77 4.34 7.05
C GLN A 110 -15.22 3.61 5.85
N VAL A 111 -13.96 3.23 5.89
CA VAL A 111 -13.30 2.47 4.82
C VAL A 111 -12.65 1.25 5.47
N ASP A 112 -13.12 0.07 5.09
CA ASP A 112 -12.53 -1.18 5.54
C ASP A 112 -11.24 -1.44 4.75
N VAL A 113 -10.19 -1.89 5.43
CA VAL A 113 -8.87 -2.13 4.86
C VAL A 113 -8.34 -3.46 5.40
N THR A 114 -7.90 -4.33 4.50
CA THR A 114 -7.21 -5.56 4.86
C THR A 114 -5.74 -5.43 4.51
N VAL A 115 -4.87 -5.62 5.50
CA VAL A 115 -3.42 -5.62 5.35
C VAL A 115 -2.90 -7.05 5.48
N TYR A 116 -2.11 -7.46 4.49
CA TYR A 116 -1.41 -8.74 4.43
C TYR A 116 0.07 -8.50 4.68
N VAL A 117 0.61 -9.13 5.70
CA VAL A 117 2.04 -9.09 6.02
C VAL A 117 2.68 -10.40 5.56
N PHE A 118 3.82 -10.31 4.90
CA PHE A 118 4.53 -11.45 4.33
C PHE A 118 5.87 -11.66 5.03
N ARG A 119 6.40 -12.88 4.93
CA ARG A 119 7.76 -13.17 5.39
C ARG A 119 8.77 -12.58 4.40
N SER A 120 9.81 -11.92 4.92
CA SER A 120 10.92 -11.42 4.10
C SER A 120 11.52 -12.53 3.23
N GLY A 121 11.68 -12.26 1.93
CA GLY A 121 12.23 -13.21 0.96
C GLY A 121 11.20 -14.06 0.20
N ASN A 122 9.90 -13.99 0.52
CA ASN A 122 8.86 -14.68 -0.24
C ASN A 122 7.69 -13.75 -0.62
N PRO A 123 7.77 -13.04 -1.76
CA PRO A 123 6.74 -12.09 -2.19
C PRO A 123 5.46 -12.76 -2.76
N PHE A 124 5.46 -14.07 -2.94
CA PHE A 124 4.32 -14.84 -3.47
C PHE A 124 3.77 -15.89 -2.48
N GLY A 125 4.30 -15.91 -1.26
CA GLY A 125 3.82 -16.81 -0.21
C GLY A 125 2.52 -16.32 0.41
N ASP A 126 1.91 -17.20 1.19
CA ASP A 126 0.77 -16.82 2.02
C ASP A 126 1.18 -15.74 3.03
N ALA A 127 0.23 -14.85 3.32
CA ALA A 127 0.42 -13.84 4.35
C ALA A 127 0.65 -14.54 5.69
N VAL A 128 1.73 -14.19 6.37
CA VAL A 128 1.99 -14.66 7.74
C VAL A 128 1.04 -14.03 8.74
N GLN A 129 0.47 -12.88 8.38
CA GLN A 129 -0.49 -12.17 9.19
C GLN A 129 -1.45 -11.39 8.30
N THR A 130 -2.74 -11.44 8.65
CA THR A 130 -3.80 -10.65 8.02
C THR A 130 -4.42 -9.76 9.09
N ILE A 131 -4.47 -8.46 8.83
CA ILE A 131 -5.00 -7.44 9.74
C ILE A 131 -6.18 -6.78 9.04
N ASN A 132 -7.34 -6.78 9.68
CA ASN A 132 -8.52 -6.04 9.20
C ASN A 132 -8.67 -4.79 10.06
N GLU A 133 -8.67 -3.64 9.42
CA GLU A 133 -8.81 -2.33 10.06
C GLU A 133 -9.93 -1.54 9.39
N THR A 134 -10.65 -0.75 10.18
CA THR A 134 -11.63 0.20 9.65
C THR A 134 -11.11 1.61 9.90
N PHE A 135 -10.91 2.35 8.82
CA PHE A 135 -10.52 3.75 8.87
C PHE A 135 -11.76 4.61 8.99
N PHE A 136 -11.77 5.49 9.98
CA PHE A 136 -12.80 6.51 10.15
C PHE A 136 -12.31 7.82 9.55
N LEU A 137 -13.13 8.43 8.70
CA LEU A 137 -12.84 9.69 8.05
C LEU A 137 -13.93 10.71 8.35
N VAL A 138 -13.53 11.97 8.36
CA VAL A 138 -14.43 13.12 8.46
C VAL A 138 -14.20 14.05 7.28
N LYS A 139 -15.29 14.60 6.74
CA LYS A 139 -15.26 15.60 5.69
C LYS A 139 -15.02 16.98 6.30
N GLN A 140 -13.93 17.62 5.91
CA GLN A 140 -13.61 19.01 6.19
C GLN A 140 -13.75 19.86 4.92
N GLU A 141 -13.55 21.17 5.03
CA GLU A 141 -13.67 22.12 3.92
C GLU A 141 -12.77 21.75 2.72
N THR A 142 -11.59 21.20 3.00
CA THR A 142 -10.58 20.84 2.00
C THR A 142 -10.68 19.40 1.48
N GLY A 143 -11.58 18.57 2.04
CA GLY A 143 -11.73 17.16 1.65
C GLY A 143 -11.87 16.21 2.85
N TRP A 144 -11.70 14.91 2.59
CA TRP A 144 -11.76 13.87 3.63
C TRP A 144 -10.43 13.77 4.39
N LEU A 145 -10.51 13.59 5.70
CA LEU A 145 -9.35 13.38 6.58
C LEU A 145 -9.60 12.21 7.52
N ILE A 146 -8.56 11.40 7.74
CA ILE A 146 -8.56 10.22 8.62
C ILE A 146 -8.54 10.69 10.08
N GLN A 147 -9.57 10.34 10.83
CA GLN A 147 -9.70 10.65 12.26
C GLN A 147 -8.85 9.73 13.14
N SER A 148 -8.74 8.47 12.76
CA SER A 148 -8.06 7.44 13.56
C SER A 148 -7.24 6.56 12.62
N PRO A 149 -5.96 6.91 12.36
CA PRO A 149 -5.08 6.01 11.65
C PRO A 149 -4.94 4.73 12.50
N GLY A 150 -5.23 3.56 11.90
CA GLY A 150 -5.01 2.29 12.56
C GLY A 150 -3.55 2.12 13.00
N PRO A 151 -3.23 1.22 13.95
CA PRO A 151 -1.88 1.02 14.48
C PRO A 151 -0.98 0.32 13.44
N LEU A 152 -0.70 1.00 12.33
CA LEU A 152 0.12 0.48 11.23
C LEU A 152 1.61 0.80 11.42
N TRP A 153 1.98 1.56 12.46
CA TRP A 153 3.34 2.02 12.79
C TRP A 153 4.42 0.94 12.93
N TRP A 154 4.04 -0.34 12.96
CA TRP A 154 4.95 -1.51 12.93
C TRP A 154 5.19 -2.13 11.54
N LEU A 155 4.49 -1.67 10.49
CA LEU A 155 4.68 -2.14 9.11
C LEU A 155 5.92 -1.53 8.43
N TYR A 156 6.69 -0.74 9.18
CA TYR A 156 7.90 -0.02 8.74
C TYR A 156 9.12 -0.61 9.44
#